data_AF-X1B3K1-F1
#
_entry.id   AF-X1B3K1-F1
#
_cell.length_a   1.000
_cell.length_b   1.000
_cell.length_c   1.000
_cell.angle_alpha   90.00
_cell.angle_beta   90.00
_cell.angle_gamma   90.00
#
_symmetry.space_group_name_H-M   'P 1'
#
loop_
_entity.id
_entity.type
_entity.pdbx_description
1 polymer ?
#
loop_
_entity_poly.entity_id
_entity_poly.type
_entity_poly.pdbx_seq_one_letter_code
_entity_poly.pdbx_strand_id
1 'polypeptide(L)'
;MRELGLLLRSVTATIWVILKPDQIYIYLWSHAGLKPRYLHFAIQPSWNNLKRKYQHPGTFLQVDTFKVNLLPSNKKIETFCKKAKGLIGSLDCN
;
A
#
# COMPACT_ATOMS: atom_id res chain seq x y z
N MET A 1 -18.65 1.72 -8.15
CA MET A 1 -18.05 0.84 -7.10
C MET A 1 -17.30 -0.37 -7.66
N ARG A 2 -17.79 -1.05 -8.71
CA ARG A 2 -17.11 -2.22 -9.31
C ARG A 2 -15.66 -1.95 -9.76
N GLU A 3 -15.42 -0.84 -10.46
CA GLU A 3 -14.09 -0.47 -10.97
C GLU A 3 -13.07 -0.26 -9.85
N LEU A 4 -13.46 0.45 -8.78
CA LEU A 4 -12.60 0.64 -7.61
C LEU A 4 -12.26 -0.70 -6.94
N GLY A 5 -13.23 -1.61 -6.83
CA GLY A 5 -12.99 -2.93 -6.25
C GLY A 5 -11.99 -3.76 -7.08
N LEU A 6 -12.09 -3.71 -8.41
CA LEU A 6 -11.15 -4.38 -9.32
C LEU A 6 -9.74 -3.79 -9.20
N LEU A 7 -9.63 -2.45 -9.22
CA LEU A 7 -8.36 -1.78 -9.02
C LEU A 7 -7.74 -2.14 -7.67
N LEU A 8 -8.52 -2.08 -6.59
CA LEU A 8 -8.03 -2.41 -5.26
C LEU A 8 -7.54 -3.85 -5.17
N ARG A 9 -8.27 -4.80 -5.78
CA ARG A 9 -7.86 -6.21 -5.85
C ARG A 9 -6.55 -6.37 -6.63
N SER A 10 -6.45 -5.77 -7.81
CA SER A 10 -5.27 -5.87 -8.70
C SER A 10 -4.01 -5.30 -8.03
N VAL A 11 -4.13 -4.10 -7.43
CA VAL A 11 -3.00 -3.47 -6.73
C VAL A 11 -2.64 -4.25 -5.46
N THR A 12 -3.62 -4.70 -4.66
CA THR A 12 -3.34 -5.48 -3.43
C THR A 12 -2.65 -6.81 -3.75
N ALA A 13 -3.10 -7.52 -4.79
CA ALA A 13 -2.44 -8.74 -5.25
C ALA A 13 -1.01 -8.48 -5.72
N THR A 14 -0.79 -7.39 -6.46
CA THR A 14 0.55 -6.96 -6.88
C THR A 14 1.48 -6.70 -5.69
N ILE A 15 0.99 -5.99 -4.66
CA ILE A 15 1.73 -5.77 -3.41
C ILE A 15 2.06 -7.10 -2.74
N TRP A 16 1.09 -8.02 -2.65
CA TRP A 16 1.29 -9.33 -2.04
C TRP A 16 2.37 -10.14 -2.75
N VAL A 17 2.34 -10.19 -4.09
CA VAL A 17 3.31 -10.93 -4.90
C VAL A 17 4.72 -10.37 -4.74
N ILE A 18 4.88 -9.05 -4.79
CA ILE A 18 6.21 -8.41 -4.77
C ILE A 18 6.81 -8.43 -3.36
N LEU A 19 6.03 -8.06 -2.35
CA LEU A 19 6.53 -7.77 -1.01
C LEU A 19 6.33 -8.94 -0.04
N LYS A 20 5.42 -9.88 -0.35
CA LYS A 20 5.08 -11.02 0.51
C LYS A 20 4.85 -10.61 1.98
N PRO A 21 3.98 -9.63 2.25
CA PRO A 21 3.66 -9.26 3.62
C PRO A 21 2.85 -10.34 4.32
N ASP A 22 2.89 -10.37 5.64
CA ASP A 22 2.01 -11.25 6.43
C ASP A 22 0.56 -10.73 6.42
N GLN A 23 0.39 -9.42 6.28
CA GLN A 23 -0.91 -8.74 6.26
C GLN A 23 -0.85 -7.45 5.43
N ILE A 24 -1.97 -7.05 4.83
CA ILE A 24 -2.11 -5.76 4.16
C ILE A 24 -3.24 -4.97 4.82
N TYR A 25 -2.96 -3.73 5.24
CA TYR A 25 -3.98 -2.76 5.62
C TYR A 25 -4.36 -1.88 4.43
N ILE A 26 -5.65 -1.58 4.31
CA ILE A 26 -6.19 -0.71 3.26
C ILE A 26 -6.96 0.42 3.95
N TYR A 27 -6.59 1.66 3.64
CA TYR A 27 -7.26 2.86 4.14
C TYR A 27 -7.87 3.60 2.97
N LEU A 28 -9.08 4.11 3.16
CA LEU A 28 -9.82 4.90 2.17
C LEU A 28 -10.11 6.28 2.74
N TRP A 29 -9.74 7.32 1.99
CA TRP A 29 -9.99 8.71 2.35
C TRP A 29 -10.65 9.45 1.21
N SER A 30 -11.71 10.18 1.52
CA SER A 30 -12.47 11.03 0.58
C SER A 30 -12.36 12.52 0.91
N HIS A 31 -11.61 12.87 1.96
CA HIS A 31 -11.51 14.23 2.48
C HIS A 31 -10.06 14.65 2.69
N ALA A 32 -9.79 15.93 2.47
CA ALA A 32 -8.55 16.58 2.89
C ALA A 32 -8.91 17.91 3.56
N GLY A 33 -8.39 18.14 4.78
CA GLY A 33 -8.75 19.31 5.57
C GLY A 33 -10.26 19.43 5.83
N LEU A 34 -10.92 18.30 6.10
CA LEU A 34 -12.38 18.18 6.34
C LEU A 34 -13.28 18.58 5.16
N LYS A 35 -12.73 18.85 3.98
CA LYS A 35 -13.50 19.15 2.76
C LYS A 35 -13.55 17.92 1.84
N PRO A 36 -14.71 17.60 1.22
CA PRO A 36 -14.79 16.58 0.18
C PRO A 36 -13.79 16.86 -0.95
N ARG A 37 -13.05 15.83 -1.37
CA ARG A 37 -12.16 15.86 -2.54
C ARG A 37 -12.27 14.55 -3.31
N TYR A 38 -11.21 14.19 -4.04
CA TYR A 38 -11.12 12.92 -4.76
C TYR A 38 -10.81 11.77 -3.79
N LEU A 39 -11.19 10.57 -4.20
CA LEU A 39 -11.01 9.35 -3.42
C LEU A 39 -9.56 8.88 -3.52
N HIS A 40 -8.92 8.69 -2.37
CA HIS A 40 -7.61 8.04 -2.26
C HIS A 40 -7.74 6.76 -1.46
N PHE A 41 -7.02 5.72 -1.87
CA PHE A 41 -6.72 4.62 -0.98
C PHE A 41 -5.22 4.45 -0.81
N ALA A 42 -4.79 4.09 0.40
CA ALA A 42 -3.43 3.66 0.67
C ALA A 42 -3.40 2.18 1.02
N ILE A 43 -2.35 1.51 0.55
CA ILE A 43 -2.06 0.12 0.87
C ILE A 43 -0.80 0.08 1.71
N GLN A 44 -0.91 -0.49 2.90
CA GLN A 44 0.19 -0.63 3.84
C GLN A 44 0.49 -2.11 4.08
N PRO A 45 1.54 -2.67 3.45
CA PRO A 45 2.03 -4.00 3.79
C PRO A 45 2.60 -4.00 5.22
N SER A 46 2.32 -5.07 5.96
CA SER A 46 2.77 -5.29 7.32
C SER A 46 3.35 -6.69 7.49
N TRP A 47 4.44 -6.77 8.24
CA TRP A 47 5.12 -8.02 8.57
C TRP A 47 5.13 -8.22 10.08
N ASN A 48 5.10 -9.46 10.53
CA ASN A 48 5.09 -9.83 11.95
C ASN A 48 6.33 -9.34 12.70
N ASN A 49 7.46 -9.12 12.01
CA ASN A 49 8.63 -8.48 12.62
C ASN A 49 8.40 -7.00 12.94
N LEU A 50 7.54 -6.28 12.20
CA LEU A 50 7.18 -4.90 12.51
C LEU A 50 6.38 -4.81 13.80
N LYS A 51 5.56 -5.82 14.11
CA LYS A 51 4.82 -5.92 15.38
C LYS A 51 5.75 -6.01 16.61
N ARG A 52 6.98 -6.51 16.43
CA ARG A 52 7.99 -6.51 17.50
C ARG A 52 8.71 -5.17 17.63
N LYS A 53 8.81 -4.41 16.54
CA LYS A 53 9.54 -3.13 16.47
C LYS A 53 8.67 -1.94 16.88
N TYR A 54 7.39 -1.98 16.55
CA TYR A 54 6.44 -0.90 16.79
C TYR A 54 5.32 -1.39 17.69
N GLN A 55 4.98 -0.59 18.70
CA GLN A 55 4.00 -0.97 19.74
C GLN A 55 2.56 -0.96 19.21
N HIS A 56 2.27 -0.14 18.19
CA HIS A 56 0.91 0.08 17.72
C HIS A 56 0.66 -0.56 16.34
N PRO A 57 -0.38 -1.41 16.19
CA PRO A 57 -0.76 -1.98 14.90
C PRO A 57 -1.63 -1.01 14.06
N GLY A 58 -1.98 -1.42 12.83
CA GLY A 58 -2.92 -0.70 11.98
C GLY A 58 -2.45 0.71 11.59
N THR A 59 -3.35 1.70 11.65
CA THR A 59 -3.05 3.09 11.23
C THR A 59 -1.90 3.69 12.02
N PHE A 60 -1.78 3.33 13.30
CA PHE A 60 -0.71 3.83 14.15
C PHE A 60 0.66 3.29 13.74
N LEU A 61 0.73 2.07 13.20
CA LEU A 61 1.96 1.58 12.58
C LEU A 61 2.42 2.51 11.45
N GLN A 62 1.48 3.02 10.64
CA GLN A 62 1.79 3.96 9.56
C GLN A 62 2.43 5.24 10.11
N VAL A 63 1.78 5.84 11.11
CA VAL A 63 2.24 7.05 11.80
C VAL A 63 3.64 6.85 12.39
N ASP A 64 3.86 5.71 13.06
CA ASP A 64 5.15 5.41 13.69
C ASP A 64 6.24 5.17 12.62
N THR A 65 5.92 4.54 11.48
CA THR A 65 6.88 4.42 10.37
C THR A 65 7.19 5.77 9.70
N PHE A 66 6.23 6.70 9.63
CA PHE A 66 6.47 8.04 9.11
C PHE A 66 7.42 8.85 10.01
N LYS A 67 7.29 8.74 11.34
CA LYS A 67 8.22 9.41 12.28
C LYS A 67 9.66 8.98 12.08
N VAL A 68 9.88 7.71 11.73
CA VAL A 68 11.22 7.16 11.45
C VAL A 68 11.77 7.65 10.11
N ASN A 69 10.90 8.03 9.16
CA ASN A 69 11.23 8.68 7.89
C ASN A 69 12.33 7.99 7.06
N LEU A 70 12.34 6.65 7.06
CA LEU A 70 13.28 5.87 6.25
C LEU A 70 12.74 5.72 4.83
N LEU A 71 13.19 6.60 3.94
CA LEU A 71 12.79 6.61 2.54
C LEU A 71 13.63 5.62 1.72
N PRO A 72 13.01 4.84 0.81
CA PRO A 72 13.76 4.04 -0.15
C PRO A 72 14.49 4.97 -1.14
N SER A 73 15.62 4.52 -1.68
CA SER A 73 16.31 5.25 -2.74
C SER A 73 15.49 5.23 -4.05
N ASN A 74 15.70 6.23 -4.91
CA ASN A 74 15.03 6.33 -6.22
C ASN A 74 15.16 5.04 -7.04
N LYS A 75 16.35 4.42 -7.06
CA LYS A 75 16.58 3.14 -7.76
C LYS A 75 15.68 2.00 -7.23
N LYS A 76 15.48 1.93 -5.91
CA LYS A 76 14.57 0.94 -5.30
C LYS A 76 13.12 1.21 -5.70
N ILE A 77 12.72 2.48 -5.70
CA ILE A 77 11.38 2.92 -6.14
C ILE A 77 11.14 2.55 -7.60
N GLU A 78 12.06 2.89 -8.49
CA GLU A 78 11.96 2.58 -9.93
C GLU A 78 11.87 1.09 -10.20
N THR A 79 12.71 0.30 -9.53
CA THR A 79 12.70 -1.18 -9.64
C THR A 79 11.36 -1.74 -9.20
N PHE A 80 10.81 -1.25 -8.10
CA PHE A 80 9.50 -1.64 -7.61
C PHE A 80 8.40 -1.27 -8.61
N CYS A 81 8.39 -0.02 -9.09
CA CYS A 81 7.41 0.48 -10.07
C CYS A 81 7.42 -0.34 -11.36
N LYS A 82 8.61 -0.71 -11.88
CA LYS A 82 8.73 -1.54 -13.08
C LYS A 82 8.09 -2.91 -12.89
N LYS A 83 8.32 -3.56 -11.74
CA LYS A 83 7.71 -4.85 -11.40
C LYS A 83 6.19 -4.73 -11.24
N ALA A 84 5.74 -3.71 -10.50
CA ALA A 84 4.32 -3.48 -10.25
C ALA A 84 3.54 -3.24 -11.55
N LYS A 85 4.08 -2.42 -12.47
CA LYS A 85 3.46 -2.18 -13.79
C LYS A 85 3.29 -3.46 -14.60
N GLY A 86 4.30 -4.33 -14.61
CA GLY A 86 4.22 -5.62 -15.32
C GLY A 86 3.14 -6.54 -14.74
N LEU A 87 2.98 -6.56 -13.42
CA LEU A 87 1.97 -7.40 -12.77
C LEU A 87 0.54 -6.87 -12.92
N ILE A 88 0.32 -5.58 -12.70
CA ILE A 88 -1.02 -4.97 -12.84
C ILE A 88 -1.54 -5.19 -14.26
N GLY A 89 -0.72 -4.92 -15.29
CA GLY A 89 -1.11 -5.14 -16.68
C GLY A 89 -1.45 -6.60 -17.02
N SER A 90 -0.86 -7.58 -16.31
CA SER A 90 -1.18 -9.00 -16.50
C SER A 90 -2.42 -9.47 -15.74
N LEU A 91 -2.78 -8.79 -14.63
CA LEU A 91 -3.91 -9.14 -13.79
C LEU A 91 -5.23 -8.55 -14.30
N ASP A 92 -5.17 -7.49 -15.09
CA ASP A 92 -6.33 -6.87 -15.73
C ASP A 92 -6.78 -7.60 -17.02
N CYS A 93 -5.99 -8.56 -17.51
CA CYS A 93 -6.29 -9.38 -18.69
C CYS A 93 -6.99 -10.72 -18.38
N ASN A 94 -7.33 -10.98 -17.11
CA ASN A 94 -8.08 -12.17 -16.66
C ASN A 94 -9.43 -11.75 -16.05
#